data_AF-A0A957P8E4-F1
#
_entry.id   AF-A0A957P8E4-F1
#
_cell.length_a   1.000
_cell.length_b   1.000
_cell.length_c   1.000
_cell.angle_alpha   90.00
_cell.angle_beta   90.00
_cell.angle_gamma   90.00
#
_symmetry.space_group_name_H-M   'P 1'
#
loop_
_entity.id
_entity.type
_entity.pdbx_description
1 polymer ?
#
loop_
_entity_poly.entity_id
_entity_poly.type
_entity_poly.pdbx_seq_one_letter_code
_entity_poly.pdbx_strand_id
1 'polypeptide(L)'
;MQPINQPRKVSEMSIVELFCDVDDFCMAFEPKWQAKLLDMGKKGRGPKRQMITSEIMSIVIHFHQSGYRNFKRYYIDHVQRHMHREFPKLVSYNRFVEYMPSVLAPLLCYMQSRLSHSTGINFVDAASLPVCDNKRILRHRVFAGLAQRGKTSMGWFFGFKLHLVINDCGEIIDFRLTPGNVDD
;
A
#
# COMPACT_ATOMS: atom_id res chain seq x y z
N MET A 1 20.75 28.50 -22.87
CA MET A 1 19.37 28.47 -22.33
C MET A 1 18.84 27.06 -22.52
N GLN A 2 18.91 26.23 -21.48
CA GLN A 2 18.32 24.89 -21.53
C GLN A 2 16.82 25.00 -21.23
N PRO A 3 15.96 24.23 -21.91
CA PRO A 3 14.53 24.29 -21.71
C PRO A 3 14.19 23.82 -20.29
N ILE A 4 13.39 24.63 -19.61
CA ILE A 4 12.81 24.38 -18.30
C ILE A 4 12.02 23.07 -18.38
N ASN A 5 12.40 22.10 -17.54
CA ASN A 5 11.71 20.82 -17.38
C ASN A 5 10.22 21.06 -17.14
N GLN A 6 9.42 20.66 -18.12
CA GLN A 6 7.98 20.58 -17.98
C GLN A 6 7.68 19.50 -16.93
N PRO A 7 6.83 19.76 -15.92
CA PRO A 7 6.49 18.72 -14.95
C PRO A 7 5.92 17.52 -15.71
N ARG A 8 6.54 16.35 -15.56
CA ARG A 8 5.97 15.10 -16.05
C ARG A 8 4.57 15.01 -15.44
N LYS A 9 3.53 15.13 -16.27
CA LYS A 9 2.22 14.58 -15.94
C LYS A 9 2.51 13.13 -15.56
N VAL A 10 2.22 12.73 -14.32
CA VAL A 10 2.09 11.32 -13.99
C VAL A 10 1.06 10.79 -14.97
N SER A 11 1.51 10.08 -16.00
CA SER A 11 0.61 9.45 -16.96
C SER A 11 -0.20 8.46 -16.14
N GLU A 12 -1.52 8.67 -16.04
CA GLU A 12 -2.41 7.66 -15.48
C GLU A 12 -2.17 6.37 -16.28
N MET A 13 -1.48 5.42 -15.66
CA MET A 13 -1.30 4.10 -16.25
C MET A 13 -2.68 3.48 -16.40
N SER A 14 -2.95 2.91 -17.56
CA SER A 14 -4.17 2.13 -17.73
C SER A 14 -4.18 0.97 -16.72
N ILE A 15 -5.37 0.50 -16.33
CA ILE A 15 -5.47 -0.66 -15.43
C ILE A 15 -4.71 -1.88 -15.97
N VAL A 16 -4.64 -2.04 -17.30
CA VAL A 16 -3.95 -3.16 -17.94
C VAL A 16 -2.44 -3.02 -17.76
N GLU A 17 -1.88 -1.84 -18.01
CA GLU A 17 -0.44 -1.58 -17.78
C GLU A 17 -0.08 -1.76 -16.30
N LEU A 18 -0.91 -1.22 -15.40
CA LEU A 18 -0.74 -1.43 -13.96
C LEU A 18 -0.77 -2.92 -13.60
N PHE A 19 -1.74 -3.67 -14.14
CA PHE A 19 -1.85 -5.10 -13.87
C PHE A 19 -0.63 -5.87 -14.36
N CYS A 20 -0.20 -5.65 -15.61
CA CYS A 20 0.99 -6.31 -16.16
C CYS A 20 2.23 -6.03 -15.31
N ASP A 21 2.44 -4.78 -14.93
CA ASP A 21 3.60 -4.36 -14.14
C ASP A 21 3.59 -4.97 -12.71
N VAL A 22 2.41 -5.06 -12.09
CA VAL A 22 2.23 -5.72 -10.79
C VAL A 22 2.35 -7.24 -10.90
N ASP A 23 1.84 -7.84 -11.98
CA ASP A 23 1.87 -9.28 -12.20
C ASP A 23 3.31 -9.77 -12.45
N ASP A 24 4.09 -9.05 -13.27
CA ASP A 24 5.51 -9.31 -13.48
C ASP A 24 6.30 -9.28 -12.15
N PHE A 25 6.01 -8.30 -11.29
CA PHE A 25 6.56 -8.27 -9.93
C PHE A 25 6.15 -9.51 -9.12
N CYS A 26 4.86 -9.84 -9.09
CA CYS A 26 4.34 -10.98 -8.34
C CYS A 26 4.95 -12.31 -8.81
N MET A 27 5.12 -12.50 -10.12
CA MET A 27 5.75 -13.69 -10.69
C MET A 27 7.19 -13.87 -10.18
N ALA A 28 7.95 -12.78 -10.03
CA ALA A 28 9.32 -12.81 -9.51
C ALA A 28 9.38 -12.89 -7.96
N PHE A 29 8.42 -12.27 -7.28
CA PHE A 29 8.40 -12.10 -5.82
C PHE A 29 7.81 -13.31 -5.09
N GLU A 30 6.65 -13.81 -5.53
CA GLU A 30 5.88 -14.82 -4.80
C GLU A 30 6.67 -16.11 -4.55
N PRO A 31 7.40 -16.70 -5.51
CA PRO A 31 8.13 -17.94 -5.26
C PRO A 31 9.20 -17.76 -4.16
N LYS A 32 9.90 -16.63 -4.16
CA LYS A 32 10.92 -16.29 -3.16
C LYS A 32 10.30 -16.02 -1.79
N TRP A 33 9.13 -15.38 -1.78
CA TRP A 33 8.38 -15.11 -0.55
C TRP A 33 7.90 -16.41 0.08
N GLN A 34 7.22 -17.27 -0.70
CA GLN A 34 6.70 -18.55 -0.22
C GLN A 34 7.82 -19.48 0.29
N ALA A 35 9.00 -19.48 -0.35
CA ALA A 35 10.15 -20.26 0.10
C ALA A 35 10.72 -19.80 1.46
N LYS A 36 10.48 -18.56 1.86
CA LYS A 36 10.92 -18.00 3.16
C LYS A 36 9.87 -18.13 4.25
N LEU A 37 8.62 -18.45 3.91
CA LEU A 37 7.57 -18.64 4.91
C LEU A 37 7.84 -19.93 5.69
N LEU A 38 7.74 -19.84 7.01
CA LEU A 38 7.80 -21.02 7.86
C LEU A 38 6.65 -21.95 7.50
N ASP A 39 6.96 -23.23 7.24
CA ASP A 39 5.93 -24.25 7.09
C ASP A 39 5.23 -24.42 8.44
N MET A 40 4.05 -23.83 8.58
CA MET A 40 3.27 -23.94 9.80
C MET A 40 2.61 -25.32 9.96
N GLY A 41 2.91 -26.31 9.11
CA GLY A 41 2.46 -27.70 9.21
C GLY A 41 0.94 -27.91 9.09
N LYS A 42 0.16 -26.82 9.07
CA LYS A 42 -1.27 -26.79 8.87
C LYS A 42 -1.54 -26.46 7.42
N LYS A 43 -1.75 -27.48 6.59
CA LYS A 43 -2.40 -27.29 5.29
C LYS A 43 -3.71 -26.54 5.54
N GLY A 44 -3.82 -25.33 4.98
CA GLY A 44 -5.00 -24.49 5.15
C GLY A 44 -6.26 -25.27 4.76
N ARG A 45 -7.20 -25.38 5.69
CA ARG A 45 -8.55 -25.88 5.39
C ARG A 45 -9.30 -24.78 4.65
N GLY A 46 -9.67 -25.04 3.41
CA GLY A 46 -10.54 -24.15 2.64
C GLY A 46 -10.31 -24.22 1.13
N PRO A 47 -11.27 -23.74 0.33
CA PRO A 47 -11.08 -23.62 -1.11
C PRO A 47 -9.92 -22.66 -1.43
N LYS A 48 -9.23 -22.92 -2.54
CA LYS A 48 -8.21 -22.00 -3.07
C LYS A 48 -8.84 -20.61 -3.27
N ARG A 49 -8.04 -19.56 -3.03
CA ARG A 49 -8.47 -18.18 -3.29
C ARG A 49 -8.89 -18.04 -4.75
N GLN A 50 -9.99 -17.32 -4.96
CA GLN A 50 -10.56 -17.12 -6.28
C GLN A 50 -9.78 -16.06 -7.08
N MET A 51 -9.24 -15.06 -6.39
CA MET A 51 -8.40 -14.01 -6.96
C MET A 51 -6.95 -14.19 -6.54
N ILE A 52 -6.04 -13.91 -7.47
CA ILE A 52 -4.60 -13.95 -7.24
C ILE A 52 -4.09 -12.63 -6.61
N THR A 53 -2.89 -12.66 -6.06
CA THR A 53 -2.29 -11.51 -5.35
C THR A 53 -2.18 -10.28 -6.25
N SER A 54 -1.73 -10.44 -7.50
CA SER A 54 -1.57 -9.35 -8.46
C SER A 54 -2.89 -8.66 -8.81
N GLU A 55 -3.99 -9.41 -8.97
CA GLU A 55 -5.33 -8.84 -9.18
C GLU A 55 -5.76 -7.96 -7.98
N ILE A 56 -5.57 -8.47 -6.76
CA ILE A 56 -5.95 -7.76 -5.54
C ILE A 56 -5.09 -6.50 -5.38
N MET A 57 -3.77 -6.61 -5.57
CA MET A 57 -2.84 -5.49 -5.53
C MET A 57 -3.22 -4.40 -6.55
N SER A 58 -3.50 -4.80 -7.79
CA SER A 58 -3.85 -3.88 -8.88
C SER A 58 -5.13 -3.10 -8.55
N ILE A 59 -6.16 -3.76 -8.03
CA ILE A 59 -7.41 -3.09 -7.62
C ILE A 59 -7.17 -2.09 -6.48
N VAL A 60 -6.32 -2.42 -5.51
CA VAL A 60 -5.97 -1.53 -4.39
C VAL A 60 -5.14 -0.33 -4.86
N ILE A 61 -4.16 -0.53 -5.73
CA ILE A 61 -3.36 0.57 -6.28
C ILE A 61 -4.24 1.48 -7.16
N HIS A 62 -5.05 0.88 -8.03
CA HIS A 62 -5.95 1.63 -8.91
C HIS A 62 -7.01 2.41 -8.11
N PHE A 63 -7.45 1.94 -6.93
CA PHE A 63 -8.31 2.74 -6.07
C PHE A 63 -7.71 4.12 -5.76
N HIS A 64 -6.41 4.17 -5.43
CA HIS A 64 -5.73 5.43 -5.13
C HIS A 64 -5.53 6.31 -6.37
N GLN A 65 -5.40 5.71 -7.55
CA GLN A 65 -5.31 6.44 -8.84
C GLN A 65 -6.68 6.94 -9.32
N SER A 66 -7.76 6.21 -9.02
CA SER A 66 -9.11 6.48 -9.51
C SER A 66 -9.79 7.72 -8.92
N GLY A 67 -9.23 8.31 -7.86
CA GLY A 67 -9.81 9.47 -7.16
C GLY A 67 -11.05 9.17 -6.30
N TYR A 68 -11.49 7.92 -6.21
CA TYR A 68 -12.59 7.55 -5.31
C TYR A 68 -12.18 7.72 -3.84
N ARG A 69 -13.03 8.38 -3.05
CA ARG A 69 -12.79 8.56 -1.61
C ARG A 69 -13.18 7.35 -0.75
N ASN A 70 -14.05 6.50 -1.28
CA ASN A 70 -14.63 5.39 -0.53
C ASN A 70 -14.42 4.07 -1.28
N PHE A 71 -13.68 3.15 -0.65
CA PHE A 71 -13.32 1.87 -1.26
C PHE A 71 -14.55 1.00 -1.60
N LYS A 72 -15.58 1.01 -0.75
CA LYS A 72 -16.82 0.25 -1.00
C LYS A 72 -17.53 0.74 -2.26
N ARG A 73 -17.65 2.06 -2.43
CA ARG A 73 -18.25 2.65 -3.62
C ARG A 73 -17.43 2.35 -4.87
N TYR A 74 -16.11 2.53 -4.80
CA TYR A 74 -15.19 2.16 -5.87
C TYR A 74 -15.37 0.69 -6.28
N TYR A 75 -15.35 -0.22 -5.32
CA TYR A 75 -15.44 -1.65 -5.63
C TYR A 75 -16.80 -2.05 -6.22
N ILE A 76 -17.91 -1.62 -5.60
CA ILE A 76 -19.26 -2.05 -6.00
C ILE A 76 -19.74 -1.34 -7.26
N ASP A 77 -19.54 -0.02 -7.35
CA ASP A 77 -20.10 0.77 -8.45
C ASP A 77 -19.18 0.84 -9.66
N HIS A 78 -17.86 0.66 -9.48
CA HIS A 78 -16.89 0.76 -10.57
C HIS A 78 -16.28 -0.61 -10.92
N VAL A 79 -15.55 -1.24 -10.00
CA VAL A 79 -14.83 -2.50 -10.29
C VAL A 79 -15.81 -3.61 -10.71
N GLN A 80 -16.84 -3.86 -9.90
CA GLN A 80 -17.86 -4.87 -10.17
C GLN A 80 -18.83 -4.52 -11.31
N ARG A 81 -18.81 -3.32 -11.89
CA ARG A 81 -19.71 -2.98 -13.01
C ARG A 81 -18.97 -2.85 -14.32
N HIS A 82 -17.74 -2.36 -14.28
CA HIS A 82 -17.02 -1.93 -15.47
C HIS A 82 -15.73 -2.74 -15.71
N MET A 83 -15.21 -3.45 -14.70
CA MET A 83 -13.90 -4.13 -14.79
C MET A 83 -14.01 -5.66 -14.82
N HIS A 84 -15.16 -6.19 -15.20
CA HIS A 84 -15.40 -7.64 -15.28
C HIS A 84 -14.58 -8.33 -16.37
N ARG A 85 -14.16 -7.60 -17.40
CA ARG A 85 -13.35 -8.16 -18.50
C ARG A 85 -11.92 -8.38 -18.04
N GLU A 86 -11.40 -7.41 -17.30
CA GLU A 86 -10.06 -7.38 -16.73
C GLU A 86 -9.96 -8.33 -15.53
N PHE A 87 -11.02 -8.40 -14.72
CA PHE A 87 -11.09 -9.26 -13.53
C PHE A 87 -12.32 -10.20 -13.62
N PRO A 88 -12.25 -11.32 -14.38
CA PRO A 88 -13.39 -12.20 -14.59
C PRO A 88 -13.81 -12.98 -13.33
N LYS A 89 -12.91 -13.09 -12.34
CA LYS A 89 -13.12 -13.86 -11.10
C LYS A 89 -13.33 -12.98 -9.87
N LEU A 90 -13.88 -11.77 -10.05
CA LEU A 90 -14.19 -10.86 -8.94
C LEU A 90 -15.03 -11.52 -7.85
N VAL A 91 -14.67 -11.25 -6.60
CA VAL A 91 -15.38 -11.71 -5.40
C VAL A 91 -16.37 -10.66 -4.90
N SER A 92 -17.20 -11.01 -3.93
CA SER A 92 -18.05 -10.03 -3.24
C SER A 92 -17.20 -9.00 -2.48
N TYR A 93 -17.73 -7.79 -2.27
CA TYR A 93 -17.03 -6.74 -1.52
C TYR A 93 -16.49 -7.23 -0.16
N ASN A 94 -17.31 -7.93 0.63
CA ASN A 94 -16.89 -8.44 1.93
C ASN A 94 -15.72 -9.41 1.81
N ARG A 95 -15.76 -10.30 0.81
CA ARG A 95 -14.67 -11.24 0.56
C ARG A 95 -13.40 -10.54 0.08
N PHE A 96 -13.52 -9.48 -0.70
CA PHE A 96 -12.37 -8.68 -1.12
C PHE A 96 -11.70 -8.01 0.09
N VAL A 97 -12.49 -7.41 0.99
CA VAL A 97 -11.95 -6.79 2.22
C VAL A 97 -11.24 -7.82 3.11
N GLU A 98 -11.74 -9.05 3.17
CA GLU A 98 -11.03 -10.15 3.85
C GLU A 98 -9.67 -10.49 3.21
N TYR A 99 -9.51 -10.25 1.89
CA TYR A 99 -8.26 -10.50 1.17
C TYR A 99 -7.25 -9.35 1.29
N MET A 100 -7.70 -8.10 1.45
CA MET A 100 -6.83 -6.91 1.48
C MET A 100 -5.64 -7.02 2.46
N PRO A 101 -5.79 -7.50 3.71
CA PRO A 101 -4.65 -7.60 4.63
C PRO A 101 -3.52 -8.50 4.11
N SER A 102 -3.85 -9.48 3.26
CA SER A 102 -2.86 -10.44 2.75
C SER A 102 -1.92 -9.86 1.69
N VAL A 103 -2.28 -8.74 1.08
CA VAL A 103 -1.44 -8.07 0.08
C VAL A 103 -0.60 -6.94 0.64
N LEU A 104 -0.69 -6.65 1.95
CA LEU A 104 0.10 -5.58 2.58
C LEU A 104 1.61 -5.81 2.44
N ALA A 105 2.10 -7.01 2.78
CA ALA A 105 3.52 -7.32 2.65
C ALA A 105 4.00 -7.28 1.18
N PRO A 106 3.30 -7.92 0.21
CA PRO A 106 3.58 -7.74 -1.21
C PRO A 106 3.60 -6.28 -1.67
N LEU A 107 2.64 -5.45 -1.24
CA LEU A 107 2.59 -4.02 -1.59
C LEU A 107 3.78 -3.24 -1.05
N LEU A 108 4.21 -3.51 0.19
CA LEU A 108 5.40 -2.87 0.76
C LEU A 108 6.68 -3.28 0.01
N CYS A 109 6.81 -4.56 -0.34
CA CYS A 109 7.94 -5.04 -1.14
C CYS A 109 7.91 -4.48 -2.58
N TYR A 110 6.72 -4.38 -3.15
CA TYR A 110 6.51 -3.74 -4.45
C TYR A 110 6.95 -2.27 -4.40
N MET A 111 6.53 -1.51 -3.38
CA MET A 111 6.95 -0.13 -3.18
C MET A 111 8.47 -0.01 -3.01
N GLN A 112 9.10 -0.91 -2.25
CA GLN A 112 10.56 -0.94 -2.11
C GLN A 112 11.29 -1.20 -3.43
N SER A 113 10.72 -2.03 -4.32
CA SER A 113 11.31 -2.26 -5.66
C SER A 113 11.18 -1.06 -6.61
N ARG A 114 10.43 -0.03 -6.23
CA ARG A 114 10.16 1.17 -7.04
C ARG A 114 10.81 2.43 -6.47
N LEU A 115 11.66 2.30 -5.44
CA LEU A 115 12.39 3.44 -4.88
C LEU A 115 13.36 4.01 -5.92
N SER A 116 13.44 5.33 -5.99
CA SER A 116 14.33 6.06 -6.88
C SER A 116 15.69 6.29 -6.23
N HIS A 117 16.64 6.77 -7.04
CA HIS A 117 17.95 7.19 -6.56
C HIS A 117 17.94 8.65 -6.12
N SER A 118 18.88 8.99 -5.23
CA SER A 118 19.13 10.38 -4.88
C SER A 118 19.74 11.13 -6.06
N THR A 119 19.20 12.32 -6.33
CA THR A 119 19.65 13.26 -7.36
C THR A 119 20.58 14.34 -6.80
N GLY A 120 20.93 14.26 -5.50
CA GLY A 120 21.80 15.20 -4.78
C GLY A 120 21.05 16.13 -3.83
N ILE A 121 19.78 16.45 -4.10
CA ILE A 121 18.91 17.19 -3.18
C ILE A 121 17.78 16.27 -2.75
N ASN A 122 17.67 16.03 -1.44
CA ASN A 122 16.64 15.19 -0.86
C ASN A 122 15.87 15.98 0.20
N PHE A 123 14.56 15.79 0.24
CA PHE A 123 13.67 16.31 1.27
C PHE A 123 13.27 15.17 2.19
N VAL A 124 13.31 15.42 3.50
CA VAL A 124 12.90 14.47 4.53
C VAL A 124 11.76 15.09 5.31
N ASP A 125 10.67 14.33 5.45
CA ASP A 125 9.55 14.72 6.30
C ASP A 125 8.91 13.48 6.93
N ALA A 126 8.23 13.68 8.06
CA ALA A 126 7.56 12.63 8.80
C ALA A 126 6.08 12.94 8.98
N ALA A 127 5.22 12.03 8.51
CA ALA A 127 3.78 12.15 8.67
C ALA A 127 3.29 11.26 9.84
N SER A 128 2.42 11.80 10.69
CA SER A 128 1.75 11.00 11.72
C SER A 128 0.66 10.11 11.12
N LEU A 129 0.67 8.84 11.52
CA LEU A 129 -0.30 7.82 11.13
C LEU A 129 -1.07 7.35 12.38
N PRO A 130 -2.14 8.09 12.77
CA PRO A 130 -2.96 7.71 13.92
C PRO A 130 -3.72 6.41 13.64
N VAL A 131 -3.64 5.45 14.57
CA VAL A 131 -4.32 4.15 14.45
C VAL A 131 -5.62 4.09 15.27
N CYS A 132 -5.80 5.00 16.22
CA CYS A 132 -7.06 5.21 16.93
C CYS A 132 -7.11 6.60 17.57
N ASP A 133 -8.32 7.01 17.99
CA ASP A 133 -8.49 8.19 18.83
C ASP A 133 -7.78 8.02 20.17
N ASN A 134 -7.22 9.11 20.71
CA ASN A 134 -6.54 9.10 22.00
C ASN A 134 -7.39 8.55 23.16
N LYS A 135 -8.72 8.71 23.08
CA LYS A 135 -9.68 8.19 24.07
C LYS A 135 -9.76 6.65 24.07
N ARG A 136 -9.31 5.99 23.00
CA ARG A 136 -9.44 4.53 22.79
C ARG A 136 -8.12 3.78 22.96
N ILE A 137 -7.02 4.45 23.30
CA ILE A 137 -5.68 3.86 23.42
C ILE A 137 -5.70 2.62 24.33
N LEU A 138 -6.29 2.73 25.52
CA LEU A 138 -6.33 1.66 26.51
C LEU A 138 -7.09 0.40 26.05
N ARG A 139 -7.89 0.50 24.99
CA ARG A 139 -8.67 -0.62 24.41
C ARG A 139 -8.10 -1.08 23.06
N HIS A 140 -7.02 -0.46 22.57
CA HIS A 140 -6.44 -0.77 21.29
C HIS A 140 -5.66 -2.09 21.35
N ARG A 141 -6.04 -3.06 20.51
CA ARG A 141 -5.42 -4.41 20.50
C ARG A 141 -4.60 -4.70 19.25
N VAL A 142 -4.91 -4.05 18.12
CA VAL A 142 -4.34 -4.41 16.81
C VAL A 142 -2.83 -4.13 16.73
N PHE A 143 -2.39 -2.97 17.21
CA PHE A 143 -1.00 -2.55 17.25
C PHE A 143 -0.44 -2.47 18.68
N ALA A 144 -0.96 -3.30 19.59
CA ALA A 144 -0.48 -3.34 20.97
C ALA A 144 1.04 -3.65 21.01
N GLY A 145 1.81 -2.82 21.71
CA GLY A 145 3.28 -2.92 21.78
C GLY A 145 4.04 -2.39 20.56
N LEU A 146 3.36 -2.08 19.46
CA LEU A 146 3.97 -1.55 18.23
C LEU A 146 3.73 -0.05 18.06
N ALA A 147 2.48 0.39 18.21
CA ALA A 147 2.12 1.80 18.15
C ALA A 147 2.42 2.51 19.47
N GLN A 148 2.85 3.77 19.39
CA GLN A 148 3.19 4.59 20.56
C GLN A 148 2.55 5.97 20.46
N ARG A 149 2.47 6.68 21.60
CA ARG A 149 1.90 8.03 21.64
C ARG A 149 2.94 9.05 21.19
N GLY A 150 2.63 9.79 20.13
CA GLY A 150 3.44 10.87 19.59
C GLY A 150 2.79 12.23 19.74
N LYS A 151 3.56 13.30 19.52
CA LYS A 151 3.06 14.68 19.47
C LYS A 151 3.49 15.32 18.16
N THR A 152 2.56 15.96 17.47
CA THR A 152 2.78 16.82 16.30
C THR A 152 2.41 18.26 16.63
N SER A 153 2.61 19.18 15.69
CA SER A 153 2.06 20.54 15.75
C SER A 153 0.54 20.56 15.92
N MET A 154 -0.16 19.54 15.39
CA MET A 154 -1.62 19.37 15.49
C MET A 154 -2.06 18.72 16.81
N GLY A 155 -1.12 18.27 17.65
CA GLY A 155 -1.39 17.71 18.96
C GLY A 155 -0.95 16.25 19.12
N TRP A 156 -1.47 15.62 20.17
CA TRP A 156 -1.15 14.22 20.51
C TRP A 156 -1.88 13.24 19.61
N PHE A 157 -1.20 12.15 19.23
CA PHE A 157 -1.80 11.03 18.52
C PHE A 157 -1.25 9.70 19.05
N PHE A 158 -1.95 8.60 18.78
CA PHE A 158 -1.45 7.25 19.04
C PHE A 158 -1.36 6.47 17.73
N GLY A 159 -0.17 5.98 17.41
CA GLY A 159 0.05 5.32 16.13
C GLY A 159 1.53 5.25 15.76
N PHE A 160 1.80 5.50 14.48
CA PHE A 160 3.11 5.44 13.87
C PHE A 160 3.50 6.79 13.27
N LYS A 161 4.78 6.98 12.97
CA LYS A 161 5.26 8.00 12.03
C LYS A 161 5.77 7.32 10.78
N LEU A 162 5.41 7.89 9.63
CA LEU A 162 5.96 7.53 8.33
C LEU A 162 6.98 8.59 7.94
N HIS A 163 8.25 8.23 8.04
CA HIS A 163 9.38 9.02 7.54
C HIS A 163 9.53 8.75 6.06
N LEU A 164 9.60 9.80 5.26
CA LEU A 164 9.73 9.75 3.81
C LEU A 164 10.93 10.58 3.38
N VAL A 165 11.73 10.01 2.49
CA VAL A 165 12.80 10.72 1.78
C VAL A 165 12.40 10.81 0.32
N ILE A 166 12.30 12.02 -0.22
CA ILE A 166 11.96 12.27 -1.62
C ILE A 166 13.06 13.07 -2.31
N ASN A 167 13.30 12.82 -3.59
CA ASN A 167 14.20 13.66 -4.38
C ASN A 167 13.49 14.95 -4.84
N ASP A 168 14.25 15.85 -5.47
CA ASP A 168 13.75 17.09 -6.08
C ASP A 168 12.77 16.90 -7.24
N CYS A 169 12.67 15.68 -7.78
CA CYS A 169 11.67 15.29 -8.76
C CYS A 169 10.37 14.73 -8.14
N GLY A 170 10.30 14.63 -6.80
CA GLY A 170 9.14 14.10 -6.07
C GLY A 170 9.06 12.57 -6.04
N GLU A 171 10.15 11.87 -6.39
CA GLU A 171 10.22 10.41 -6.35
C GLU A 171 10.67 9.96 -4.95
N ILE A 172 10.08 8.86 -4.46
CA ILE A 172 10.41 8.31 -3.14
C ILE A 172 11.75 7.58 -3.23
N ILE A 173 12.71 8.01 -2.42
CA ILE A 173 14.04 7.39 -2.30
C ILE A 173 14.03 6.33 -1.21
N ASP A 174 13.42 6.64 -0.07
CA ASP A 174 13.33 5.72 1.06
C ASP A 174 12.14 6.07 1.94
N PHE A 175 11.69 5.11 2.74
CA PHE A 175 10.64 5.33 3.73
C PHE A 175 10.84 4.42 4.93
N ARG A 176 10.43 4.91 6.11
CA ARG A 176 10.48 4.14 7.34
C ARG A 176 9.24 4.36 8.18
N LEU A 177 8.64 3.25 8.63
CA LEU A 177 7.56 3.28 9.61
C LEU A 177 8.15 3.09 11.01
N THR A 178 7.95 4.05 11.90
CA THR A 178 8.38 3.98 13.29
C THR A 178 7.21 4.17 14.25
N PRO A 179 7.32 3.75 15.52
CA PRO A 179 6.34 4.13 16.54
C PRO A 179 6.20 5.66 16.64
N GLY A 180 5.02 6.13 17.05
CA GLY A 180 4.68 7.55 17.04
C GLY A 180 5.56 8.47 17.89
N ASN A 181 6.30 7.92 18.86
CA ASN A 181 7.18 8.65 19.77
C ASN A 181 8.64 8.74 19.31
N VAL A 182 8.96 8.26 18.11
CA VAL A 182 10.30 8.43 17.51
C VAL A 182 10.37 9.82 16.89
N ASP A 183 11.49 10.51 17.09
CA ASP A 183 11.74 11.83 16.50
C ASP A 183 11.94 11.74 14.98
N ASP A 184 11.78 12.88 14.30
CA ASP A 184 11.86 13.02 12.84
C ASP A 184 13.32 13.04 12.35
#